data_AF-A0A534V858-F1
#
_entry.id   AF-A0A534V858-F1
#
_cell.length_a   1.000
_cell.length_b   1.000
_cell.length_c   1.000
_cell.angle_alpha   90.00
_cell.angle_beta   90.00
_cell.angle_gamma   90.00
#
_symmetry.space_group_name_H-M   'P 1'
#
loop_
_entity.id
_entity.type
_entity.pdbx_description
1 polymer ?
#
loop_
_entity_poly.entity_id
_entity_poly.type
_entity_poly.pdbx_seq_one_letter_code
_entity_poly.pdbx_strand_id
1 'polypeptide(L)'
;MRIRSIFTLFVIYVLFVLSSDVLHAATSPDLEDRTREIASELRCVVCQNLSVADSPSEMAQQMRAIVREQLQAGKSPEEIKEFFVSKYGDWVLLKPKTTGFSALLWILPYVVLVAGVIAALWFIRRWTANKKLNEGTNPSQVAQPLPSEWIQQDFEQPNLEDSSAKAQLLRERGRLKKELVELDFDFQSGKLSESDYSQLKQEIETKGAAKPGRDQRSAQGATRFRRWQLVGGGIFLMLFGLVLGVMLTKSVRTRGGENDTMTGDFLTGTTPANAEARAALSEGKTAFAHQEFPKAIEAFKKVLAADPNNPEAHSYMGFILVEAGHADGALLAFDRALSQAPNFPMALWGKGLVLYREKKDFAGAREALEKVLNLVPPGEERNEIAKLLAEIPAGGDQRSQASAAGSNTTAPASPSPQITGKITIDPKLKANLDPNAALFIIARPAGGAAGPPLAVKKIDRPTFPLDYTLGQENVMMQGTPFIGKINITVRLDKDGNPATRGVGDMTGDYKKNPVEVGVKNADITIDQMIQ
;
A
#
# COMPACT_ATOMS: atom_id res chain seq x y z
N MET A 1 -45.28 -46.36 -29.39
CA MET A 1 -43.89 -46.87 -29.37
C MET A 1 -42.96 -45.75 -29.83
N ARG A 2 -42.48 -44.84 -28.95
CA ARG A 2 -41.53 -43.77 -29.39
C ARG A 2 -40.87 -42.87 -28.33
N ILE A 3 -41.05 -43.05 -27.01
CA ILE A 3 -40.32 -42.21 -26.02
C ILE A 3 -39.41 -43.06 -25.13
N ARG A 4 -39.90 -44.20 -24.64
CA ARG A 4 -39.06 -45.12 -23.82
C ARG A 4 -37.88 -45.66 -24.62
N SER A 5 -38.06 -46.03 -25.89
CA SER A 5 -36.98 -46.53 -26.76
C SER A 5 -35.93 -45.47 -27.12
N ILE A 6 -36.32 -44.19 -27.20
CA ILE A 6 -35.37 -43.09 -27.45
C ILE A 6 -34.53 -42.84 -26.20
N PHE A 7 -35.15 -42.93 -25.01
CA PHE A 7 -34.43 -42.79 -23.75
C PHE A 7 -33.44 -43.94 -23.52
N THR A 8 -33.81 -45.19 -23.83
CA THR A 8 -32.87 -46.32 -23.71
C THR A 8 -31.72 -46.22 -24.71
N LEU A 9 -31.98 -45.81 -25.96
CA LEU A 9 -30.92 -45.61 -26.94
C LEU A 9 -30.00 -44.44 -26.58
N PHE A 10 -30.53 -43.38 -25.99
CA PHE A 10 -29.74 -42.26 -25.48
C PHE A 10 -28.86 -42.67 -24.29
N VAL A 11 -29.38 -43.46 -23.36
CA VAL A 11 -28.61 -43.98 -22.22
C VAL A 11 -27.53 -44.96 -22.68
N ILE A 12 -27.82 -45.82 -23.66
CA ILE A 12 -26.82 -46.73 -24.25
C ILE A 12 -25.76 -45.94 -25.03
N TYR A 13 -26.14 -44.89 -25.76
CA TYR A 13 -25.20 -44.02 -26.46
C TYR A 13 -24.31 -43.25 -25.48
N VAL A 14 -24.86 -42.73 -24.39
CA VAL A 14 -24.08 -42.07 -23.32
C VAL A 14 -23.16 -43.06 -22.62
N LEU A 15 -23.60 -44.28 -22.32
CA LEU A 15 -22.74 -45.35 -21.77
C LEU A 15 -21.64 -45.78 -22.73
N PHE A 16 -21.93 -45.83 -24.04
CA PHE A 16 -20.95 -46.16 -25.07
C PHE A 16 -19.90 -45.06 -25.25
N VAL A 17 -20.32 -43.79 -25.27
CA VAL A 17 -19.42 -42.62 -25.31
C VAL A 17 -18.57 -42.53 -24.03
N LEU A 18 -19.13 -42.83 -22.86
CA LEU A 18 -18.38 -42.91 -21.59
C LEU A 18 -17.40 -44.09 -21.51
N SER A 19 -17.57 -45.12 -22.36
CA SER A 19 -16.70 -46.30 -22.40
C SER A 19 -15.61 -46.21 -23.48
N SER A 20 -15.77 -45.35 -24.50
CA SER A 20 -14.83 -45.22 -25.62
C SER A 20 -13.54 -44.45 -25.30
N ASP A 21 -13.43 -43.80 -24.14
CA ASP A 21 -12.20 -43.09 -23.73
C ASP A 21 -11.17 -43.97 -23.01
N VAL A 22 -11.43 -45.28 -22.84
CA VAL A 22 -10.58 -46.18 -22.02
C VAL A 22 -9.47 -46.88 -22.83
N LEU A 23 -9.27 -46.55 -24.12
CA LEU A 23 -8.20 -47.15 -24.92
C LEU A 23 -7.16 -46.14 -25.43
N HIS A 24 -6.75 -45.21 -24.58
CA HIS A 24 -5.41 -44.66 -24.71
C HIS A 24 -4.44 -45.64 -24.05
N ALA A 25 -3.62 -46.28 -24.87
CA ALA A 25 -2.47 -47.04 -24.41
C ALA A 25 -1.55 -46.10 -23.62
N ALA A 26 -1.74 -46.07 -22.30
CA ALA A 26 -0.80 -45.44 -21.38
C ALA A 26 0.48 -46.27 -21.42
N THR A 27 1.45 -45.85 -22.23
CA THR A 27 2.85 -46.14 -22.00
C THR A 27 3.12 -45.91 -20.52
N SER A 28 3.71 -46.90 -19.84
CA SER A 28 4.04 -46.80 -18.41
C SER A 28 4.73 -45.46 -18.17
N PRO A 29 4.21 -44.60 -17.26
CA PRO A 29 4.81 -43.30 -17.02
C PRO A 29 6.28 -43.48 -16.68
N ASP A 30 7.13 -42.64 -17.27
CA ASP A 30 8.57 -42.72 -17.08
C ASP A 30 8.91 -42.64 -15.58
N LEU A 31 10.02 -43.26 -15.18
CA LEU A 31 10.46 -43.24 -13.79
C LEU A 31 10.59 -41.78 -13.28
N GLU A 32 10.99 -40.85 -14.14
CA GLU A 32 11.07 -39.43 -13.83
C GLU A 32 9.68 -38.80 -13.64
N ASP A 33 8.68 -39.18 -14.43
CA ASP A 33 7.31 -38.67 -14.28
C ASP A 33 6.72 -39.08 -12.93
N ARG A 34 6.90 -40.36 -12.55
CA ARG A 34 6.47 -40.87 -11.24
C ARG A 34 7.23 -40.23 -10.09
N THR A 35 8.53 -40.00 -10.28
CA THR A 35 9.36 -39.29 -9.28
C THR A 35 8.87 -37.86 -9.09
N ARG A 36 8.54 -37.17 -10.19
CA ARG A 36 8.03 -35.80 -10.17
C ARG A 36 6.65 -35.70 -9.56
N GLU A 37 5.76 -36.66 -9.83
CA GLU A 37 4.43 -36.74 -9.24
C GLU A 37 4.51 -36.77 -7.71
N ILE A 38 5.28 -37.71 -7.15
CA ILE A 38 5.45 -37.84 -5.69
C ILE A 38 6.15 -36.61 -5.11
N ALA A 39 7.19 -36.10 -5.78
CA ALA A 39 7.93 -34.94 -5.31
C ALA A 39 7.07 -33.66 -5.29
N SER A 40 6.02 -33.56 -6.11
CA SER A 40 5.10 -32.41 -6.13
C SER A 40 4.16 -32.38 -4.92
N GLU A 41 3.92 -33.54 -4.30
CA GLU A 41 3.10 -33.66 -3.10
C GLU A 41 3.90 -33.45 -1.80
N LEU A 42 5.24 -33.42 -1.89
CA LEU A 42 6.16 -33.23 -0.77
C LEU A 42 6.68 -31.79 -0.70
N ARG A 43 6.77 -31.24 0.51
CA ARG A 43 7.28 -29.90 0.81
C ARG A 43 8.78 -29.98 1.06
N CYS A 44 9.53 -29.07 0.44
CA CYS A 44 10.95 -28.92 0.79
C CYS A 44 11.08 -28.32 2.19
N VAL A 45 11.80 -29.01 3.07
CA VAL A 45 11.93 -28.66 4.49
C VAL A 45 12.69 -27.36 4.73
N VAL A 46 13.63 -27.04 3.83
CA VAL A 46 14.59 -25.94 3.97
C VAL A 46 14.25 -24.78 3.02
N CYS A 47 13.33 -25.00 2.08
CA CYS A 47 12.99 -24.03 1.05
C CYS A 47 11.78 -23.18 1.45
N GLN A 48 11.74 -21.93 0.99
CA GLN A 48 10.59 -21.05 1.24
C GLN A 48 9.37 -21.47 0.39
N ASN A 49 8.45 -22.23 0.99
CA ASN A 49 7.12 -22.57 0.45
C ASN A 49 7.09 -23.30 -0.91
N LEU A 50 8.13 -24.07 -1.26
CA LEU A 50 8.19 -24.83 -2.50
C LEU A 50 8.00 -26.33 -2.29
N SER A 51 7.45 -27.00 -3.31
CA SER A 51 7.46 -28.46 -3.38
C SER A 51 8.89 -28.98 -3.62
N VAL A 52 9.11 -30.26 -3.32
CA VAL A 52 10.37 -30.95 -3.63
C VAL A 52 10.55 -31.11 -5.14
N ALA A 53 9.46 -31.24 -5.91
CA ALA A 53 9.51 -31.33 -7.36
C ALA A 53 10.04 -30.04 -8.00
N ASP A 54 9.76 -28.89 -7.40
CA ASP A 54 9.93 -27.62 -8.06
C ASP A 54 11.08 -26.77 -7.52
N SER A 55 11.56 -27.04 -6.30
CA SER A 55 12.68 -26.29 -5.73
C SER A 55 14.02 -26.63 -6.40
N PRO A 56 14.88 -25.64 -6.70
CA PRO A 56 16.22 -25.86 -7.24
C PRO A 56 17.28 -26.20 -6.17
N SER A 57 16.93 -26.15 -4.88
CA SER A 57 17.89 -26.34 -3.78
C SER A 57 18.55 -27.71 -3.78
N GLU A 58 19.76 -27.80 -3.21
CA GLU A 58 20.48 -29.07 -3.03
C GLU A 58 19.64 -30.08 -2.23
N MET A 59 18.94 -29.62 -1.18
CA MET A 59 18.05 -30.47 -0.39
C MET A 59 16.91 -31.07 -1.22
N ALA A 60 16.28 -30.28 -2.09
CA ALA A 60 15.22 -30.78 -2.97
C ALA A 60 15.77 -31.78 -4.01
N GLN A 61 17.00 -31.57 -4.50
CA GLN A 61 17.68 -32.53 -5.38
C GLN A 61 17.93 -33.87 -4.65
N GLN A 62 18.39 -33.82 -3.40
CA GLN A 62 18.60 -35.02 -2.57
C GLN A 62 17.28 -35.75 -2.27
N MET A 63 16.21 -35.02 -1.93
CA MET A 63 14.90 -35.64 -1.68
C MET A 63 14.32 -36.29 -2.95
N ARG A 64 14.46 -35.68 -4.13
CA ARG A 64 14.08 -36.31 -5.42
C ARG A 64 14.91 -37.56 -5.71
N ALA A 65 16.20 -37.54 -5.40
CA ALA A 65 17.06 -38.72 -5.55
C ALA A 65 16.56 -39.89 -4.68
N ILE A 66 16.19 -39.62 -3.43
CA ILE A 66 15.60 -40.64 -2.53
C ILE A 66 14.26 -41.14 -3.06
N VAL A 67 13.38 -40.27 -3.54
CA VAL A 67 12.10 -40.69 -4.14
C VAL A 67 12.33 -41.63 -5.33
N ARG A 68 13.28 -41.26 -6.22
CA ARG A 68 13.65 -42.08 -7.38
C ARG A 68 14.19 -43.45 -6.97
N GLU A 69 15.06 -43.49 -5.97
CA GLU A 69 15.63 -44.73 -5.43
C GLU A 69 14.54 -45.64 -4.85
N GLN A 70 13.60 -45.09 -4.07
CA GLN A 70 12.51 -45.86 -3.47
C GLN A 70 11.51 -46.37 -4.52
N LEU A 71 11.28 -45.61 -5.59
CA LEU A 71 10.48 -46.05 -6.74
C LEU A 71 11.16 -47.19 -7.52
N GLN A 72 12.48 -47.10 -7.72
CA GLN A 72 13.27 -48.19 -8.32
C GLN A 72 13.27 -49.45 -7.44
N ALA A 73 13.22 -49.28 -6.12
CA ALA A 73 13.05 -50.35 -5.15
C ALA A 73 11.63 -50.95 -5.11
N GLY A 74 10.71 -50.49 -5.96
CA GLY A 74 9.36 -51.03 -6.09
C GLY A 74 8.37 -50.59 -5.01
N LYS A 75 8.69 -49.56 -4.22
CA LYS A 75 7.78 -49.02 -3.20
C LYS A 75 6.63 -48.24 -3.82
N SER A 76 5.49 -48.28 -3.14
CA SER A 76 4.31 -47.51 -3.51
C SER A 76 4.47 -46.01 -3.17
N PRO A 77 3.76 -45.12 -3.88
CA PRO A 77 3.75 -43.68 -3.58
C PRO A 77 3.37 -43.35 -2.13
N GLU A 78 2.45 -44.12 -1.56
CA GLU A 78 1.97 -43.98 -0.18
C GLU A 78 3.07 -44.31 0.83
N GLU A 79 3.78 -45.42 0.63
CA GLU A 79 4.92 -45.82 1.48
C GLU A 79 6.07 -44.80 1.41
N ILE A 80 6.30 -44.22 0.23
CA ILE A 80 7.32 -43.18 0.05
C ILE A 80 6.91 -41.91 0.82
N LYS A 81 5.65 -41.48 0.68
CA LYS A 81 5.12 -40.33 1.45
C LYS A 81 5.20 -40.59 2.95
N GLU A 82 4.87 -41.80 3.41
CA GLU A 82 4.95 -42.19 4.81
C GLU A 82 6.40 -42.21 5.33
N PHE A 83 7.36 -42.64 4.50
CA PHE A 83 8.79 -42.52 4.82
C PHE A 83 9.19 -41.07 5.11
N PHE A 84 8.77 -40.11 4.28
CA PHE A 84 9.06 -38.69 4.53
C PHE A 84 8.28 -38.13 5.74
N VAL A 85 7.03 -38.53 5.94
CA VAL A 85 6.24 -38.16 7.12
C VAL A 85 6.89 -38.69 8.41
N SER A 86 7.44 -39.90 8.41
CA SER A 86 8.10 -40.47 9.58
C SER A 86 9.37 -39.71 10.00
N LYS A 87 10.04 -39.07 9.03
CA LYS A 87 11.29 -38.32 9.23
C LYS A 87 11.04 -36.85 9.54
N TYR A 88 10.07 -36.23 8.89
CA TYR A 88 9.86 -34.79 8.92
C TYR A 88 8.53 -34.39 9.58
N GLY A 89 7.55 -35.29 9.70
CA GLY A 89 6.21 -35.03 10.24
C GLY A 89 5.16 -34.74 9.17
N ASP A 90 3.88 -34.64 9.56
CA ASP A 90 2.75 -34.49 8.61
C ASP A 90 2.80 -33.20 7.76
N TRP A 91 3.51 -32.17 8.23
CA TRP A 91 3.63 -30.89 7.54
C TRP A 91 4.45 -30.97 6.24
N VAL A 92 5.20 -32.06 6.04
CA VAL A 92 5.93 -32.33 4.80
C VAL A 92 5.00 -32.59 3.62
N LEU A 93 3.73 -32.95 3.87
CA LEU A 93 2.75 -33.13 2.80
C LEU A 93 2.12 -31.78 2.43
N LEU A 94 2.13 -31.42 1.14
CA LEU A 94 1.46 -30.20 0.66
C LEU A 94 -0.07 -30.29 0.82
N LYS A 95 -0.63 -31.49 0.69
CA LYS A 95 -2.05 -31.76 0.90
C LYS A 95 -2.26 -32.29 2.32
N PRO A 96 -3.02 -31.58 3.18
CA PRO A 96 -3.31 -32.07 4.53
C PRO A 96 -4.14 -33.35 4.43
N LYS A 97 -3.81 -34.35 5.27
CA LYS A 97 -4.59 -35.59 5.38
C LYS A 97 -6.05 -35.25 5.74
N THR A 98 -7.00 -35.92 5.10
CA THR A 98 -8.45 -35.74 5.32
C THR A 98 -8.96 -36.37 6.62
N THR A 99 -8.07 -36.96 7.42
CA THR A 99 -8.37 -37.66 8.66
C THR A 99 -7.90 -36.85 9.89
N GLY A 100 -8.70 -36.81 10.95
CA GLY A 100 -8.35 -36.16 12.22
C GLY A 100 -8.74 -34.68 12.30
N PHE A 101 -7.97 -33.88 13.05
CA PHE A 101 -8.26 -32.44 13.31
C PHE A 101 -8.34 -31.60 12.02
N SER A 102 -7.59 -31.97 10.99
CA SER A 102 -7.59 -31.33 9.67
C SER A 102 -8.95 -31.40 8.95
N ALA A 103 -9.80 -32.39 9.25
CA ALA A 103 -11.15 -32.48 8.67
C ALA A 103 -12.05 -31.31 9.12
N LEU A 104 -11.78 -30.71 10.28
CA LEU A 104 -12.56 -29.58 10.79
C LEU A 104 -12.44 -28.34 9.89
N LEU A 105 -11.25 -28.11 9.31
CA LEU A 105 -11.01 -27.04 8.35
C LEU A 105 -11.84 -27.18 7.07
N TRP A 106 -12.14 -28.42 6.66
CA TRP A 106 -12.97 -28.70 5.49
C TRP A 106 -14.46 -28.55 5.77
N ILE A 107 -14.91 -28.81 7.01
CA ILE A 107 -16.33 -28.75 7.40
C ILE A 107 -16.76 -27.33 7.80
N LEU A 108 -15.85 -26.55 8.39
CA LEU A 108 -16.08 -25.18 8.87
C LEU A 108 -16.77 -24.24 7.85
N PRO A 109 -16.36 -24.15 6.56
CA PRO A 109 -17.00 -23.23 5.62
C PRO A 109 -18.49 -23.54 5.39
N TYR A 110 -18.87 -24.82 5.40
CA TYR A 110 -20.27 -25.23 5.25
C TYR A 110 -21.10 -24.88 6.49
N VAL A 111 -20.53 -25.04 7.68
CA VAL A 111 -21.19 -24.69 8.96
C VAL A 111 -21.49 -23.20 9.03
N VAL A 112 -20.52 -22.35 8.66
CA VAL A 112 -20.69 -20.89 8.64
C VAL A 112 -21.79 -20.47 7.66
N LEU A 113 -21.82 -21.09 6.48
CA LEU A 113 -22.84 -20.81 5.47
C LEU A 113 -24.25 -21.12 5.99
N VAL A 114 -24.45 -22.30 6.59
CA VAL A 114 -25.73 -22.70 7.16
C VAL A 114 -26.16 -21.75 8.29
N ALA A 115 -25.24 -21.38 9.19
CA ALA A 115 -25.52 -20.43 10.27
C ALA A 115 -25.95 -19.05 9.75
N GLY A 116 -25.30 -18.56 8.68
CA GLY A 116 -25.66 -17.30 8.04
C GLY A 116 -27.08 -17.30 7.45
N VAL A 117 -27.46 -18.40 6.78
CA VAL A 117 -28.82 -18.57 6.22
C VAL A 117 -29.87 -18.57 7.34
N ILE A 118 -29.61 -19.30 8.44
CA ILE A 118 -30.52 -19.34 9.59
C ILE A 118 -30.72 -17.94 10.20
N ALA A 119 -29.63 -17.20 10.40
CA ALA A 119 -29.69 -15.84 10.95
C ALA A 119 -30.46 -14.86 10.04
N ALA A 120 -30.26 -14.95 8.72
CA ALA A 120 -30.97 -14.13 7.75
C ALA A 120 -32.49 -14.41 7.77
N LEU A 121 -32.88 -15.69 7.77
CA LEU A 121 -34.29 -16.09 7.84
C LEU A 121 -34.94 -15.63 9.16
N TRP A 122 -34.23 -15.73 10.28
CA TRP A 122 -34.71 -15.24 11.57
C TRP A 122 -34.94 -13.73 11.56
N PHE A 123 -33.99 -12.97 11.01
CA PHE A 123 -34.09 -11.50 10.91
C PHE A 123 -35.27 -11.05 10.03
N ILE A 124 -35.49 -11.72 8.89
CA ILE A 124 -36.60 -11.43 7.97
C ILE A 124 -37.95 -11.70 8.66
N ARG A 125 -38.10 -12.84 9.36
CA ARG A 125 -39.34 -13.18 10.08
C ARG A 125 -39.67 -12.16 11.17
N ARG A 126 -38.66 -11.66 11.89
CA ARG A 126 -38.84 -10.65 12.93
C ARG A 126 -39.30 -9.30 12.36
N TRP A 127 -38.88 -8.98 11.14
CA TRP A 127 -39.21 -7.70 10.50
C TRP A 127 -40.63 -7.67 9.92
N THR A 128 -41.13 -8.79 9.41
CA THR A 128 -42.50 -8.88 8.86
C THR A 128 -43.58 -8.90 9.93
N ALA A 129 -43.27 -9.41 11.14
CA ALA A 129 -44.19 -9.40 12.28
C ALA A 129 -44.55 -7.97 12.77
N ASN A 130 -43.62 -7.00 12.66
CA ASN A 130 -43.82 -5.63 13.13
C ASN A 130 -44.61 -4.73 12.17
N LYS A 131 -44.99 -5.21 10.97
CA LYS A 131 -45.71 -4.40 9.97
C LYS A 131 -47.22 -4.29 10.22
N LYS A 132 -47.81 -5.16 11.05
CA LYS A 132 -49.27 -5.20 11.28
C LYS A 132 -49.82 -4.11 12.22
N LEU A 133 -48.97 -3.26 12.80
CA LEU A 133 -49.40 -2.23 13.77
C LEU A 133 -49.55 -0.81 13.19
N ASN A 134 -49.18 -0.58 11.92
CA ASN A 134 -49.11 0.78 11.33
C ASN A 134 -49.88 0.92 10.00
N GLU A 135 -51.07 0.33 9.89
CA GLU A 135 -51.98 0.55 8.74
C GLU A 135 -53.25 1.27 9.19
N GLY A 136 -53.11 2.52 9.64
CA GLY A 136 -54.25 3.33 10.03
C GLY A 136 -53.99 4.84 9.93
N THR A 137 -53.71 5.37 8.73
CA THR A 137 -54.01 6.78 8.39
C THR A 137 -54.02 6.97 6.86
N ASN A 138 -55.16 7.43 6.33
CA ASN A 138 -55.49 7.58 4.91
C ASN A 138 -54.85 8.86 4.27
N PRO A 139 -54.14 8.78 3.13
CA PRO A 139 -53.50 9.94 2.49
C PRO A 139 -54.41 10.62 1.46
N SER A 140 -55.40 11.40 1.91
CA SER A 140 -56.21 12.26 1.04
C SER A 140 -56.36 13.67 1.62
N GLN A 141 -55.25 14.40 1.78
CA GLN A 141 -55.25 15.85 1.94
C GLN A 141 -53.99 16.45 1.28
N VAL A 142 -54.03 16.56 -0.05
CA VAL A 142 -53.08 17.38 -0.82
C VAL A 142 -53.64 18.81 -0.82
N ALA A 143 -52.92 19.74 -0.18
CA ALA A 143 -53.28 21.16 -0.14
C ALA A 143 -52.75 21.86 -1.40
N GLN A 144 -53.60 22.66 -2.04
CA GLN A 144 -53.32 23.51 -3.21
C GLN A 144 -52.45 24.73 -2.83
N PRO A 145 -51.73 25.36 -3.80
CA PRO A 145 -50.99 26.60 -3.57
C PRO A 145 -51.91 27.77 -3.20
N LEU A 146 -51.41 28.69 -2.39
CA LEU A 146 -52.17 29.83 -1.83
C LEU A 146 -52.53 30.84 -2.93
N PRO A 147 -53.82 31.24 -3.10
CA PRO A 147 -54.23 32.29 -4.02
C PRO A 147 -53.71 33.69 -3.61
N SER A 148 -53.48 34.55 -4.60
CA SER A 148 -52.98 35.94 -4.46
C SER A 148 -53.88 36.88 -3.63
N GLU A 149 -55.09 36.46 -3.26
CA GLU A 149 -56.05 37.24 -2.46
C GLU A 149 -55.63 37.40 -0.99
N TRP A 150 -54.62 36.66 -0.51
CA TRP A 150 -54.20 36.66 0.90
C TRP A 150 -53.38 37.90 1.31
N ILE A 151 -53.08 38.80 0.37
CA ILE A 151 -52.36 40.06 0.63
C ILE A 151 -53.26 41.08 1.33
N GLN A 152 -54.59 41.02 1.17
CA GLN A 152 -55.52 41.98 1.76
C GLN A 152 -56.14 41.54 3.09
N GLN A 153 -55.87 40.32 3.55
CA GLN A 153 -56.40 39.83 4.82
C GLN A 153 -55.50 40.28 5.99
N ASP A 154 -56.09 41.02 6.93
CA ASP A 154 -55.43 41.39 8.19
C ASP A 154 -55.32 40.16 9.07
N PHE A 155 -54.11 39.62 9.18
CA PHE A 155 -53.82 38.55 10.14
C PHE A 155 -53.74 39.19 11.53
N GLU A 156 -54.68 38.82 12.40
CA GLU A 156 -54.69 39.20 13.81
C GLU A 156 -53.34 38.87 14.46
N GLN A 157 -52.69 39.87 15.07
CA GLN A 157 -51.33 39.69 15.58
C GLN A 157 -51.34 38.73 16.77
N PRO A 158 -50.60 37.60 16.71
CA PRO A 158 -50.61 36.62 17.79
C PRO A 158 -49.89 37.15 19.04
N ASN A 159 -50.41 36.78 20.22
CA ASN A 159 -49.84 37.13 21.51
C ASN A 159 -48.34 36.76 21.59
N LEU A 160 -47.48 37.72 21.96
CA LEU A 160 -46.02 37.60 21.95
C LEU A 160 -45.49 36.47 22.86
N GLU A 161 -46.26 36.12 23.90
CA GLU A 161 -45.92 35.08 24.88
C GLU A 161 -46.30 33.65 24.43
N ASP A 162 -47.09 33.49 23.36
CA ASP A 162 -47.47 32.16 22.87
C ASP A 162 -46.35 31.52 22.03
N SER A 163 -45.72 30.47 22.58
CA SER A 163 -44.65 29.71 21.93
C SER A 163 -45.14 28.59 21.01
N SER A 164 -46.46 28.46 20.82
CA SER A 164 -47.03 27.43 19.96
C SER A 164 -46.52 27.52 18.52
N ALA A 165 -46.35 26.36 17.88
CA ALA A 165 -45.91 26.28 16.48
C ALA A 165 -46.83 27.09 15.54
N LYS A 166 -48.12 27.22 15.88
CA LYS A 166 -49.08 28.05 15.14
C LYS A 166 -48.77 29.55 15.26
N ALA A 167 -48.48 30.04 16.47
CA ALA A 167 -48.14 31.45 16.69
C ALA A 167 -46.80 31.83 16.05
N GLN A 168 -45.82 30.93 16.01
CA GLN A 168 -44.54 31.14 15.32
C GLN A 168 -44.73 31.28 13.81
N LEU A 169 -45.55 30.43 13.19
CA LEU A 169 -45.84 30.50 11.75
C LEU A 169 -46.58 31.77 11.35
N LEU A 170 -47.51 32.23 12.18
CA LEU A 170 -48.24 33.47 11.89
C LEU A 170 -47.29 34.67 11.95
N ARG A 171 -46.32 34.68 12.88
CA ARG A 171 -45.26 35.69 12.92
C ARG A 171 -44.36 35.63 11.69
N GLU A 172 -43.95 34.42 11.29
CA GLU A 172 -43.09 34.22 10.12
C GLU A 172 -43.79 34.62 8.81
N ARG A 173 -45.07 34.25 8.63
CA ARG A 173 -45.88 34.72 7.51
C ARG A 173 -46.08 36.24 7.51
N GLY A 174 -46.28 36.84 8.67
CA GLY A 174 -46.38 38.30 8.81
C GLY A 174 -45.08 39.01 8.41
N ARG A 175 -43.92 38.43 8.74
CA ARG A 175 -42.62 38.95 8.33
C ARG A 175 -42.42 38.87 6.82
N LEU A 176 -42.67 37.71 6.22
CA LEU A 176 -42.53 37.50 4.78
C LEU A 176 -43.49 38.40 3.98
N LYS A 177 -44.71 38.66 4.50
CA LYS A 177 -45.64 39.62 3.88
C LYS A 177 -45.06 41.03 3.83
N LYS A 178 -44.42 41.50 4.91
CA LYS A 178 -43.75 42.82 4.94
C LYS A 178 -42.59 42.88 3.95
N GLU A 179 -41.76 41.85 3.90
CA GLU A 179 -40.65 41.74 2.93
C GLU A 179 -41.16 41.80 1.49
N LEU A 180 -42.30 41.15 1.18
CA LEU A 180 -42.89 41.19 -0.16
C LEU A 180 -43.39 42.60 -0.55
N VAL A 181 -43.96 43.34 0.41
CA VAL A 181 -44.44 44.72 0.19
C VAL A 181 -43.28 45.68 -0.03
N GLU A 182 -42.20 45.53 0.74
CA GLU A 182 -40.98 46.34 0.57
C GLU A 182 -40.30 46.05 -0.79
N LEU A 183 -40.22 44.77 -1.18
CA LEU A 183 -39.70 44.36 -2.48
C LEU A 183 -40.51 44.96 -3.65
N ASP A 184 -41.84 45.01 -3.52
CA ASP A 184 -42.72 45.63 -4.52
C ASP A 184 -42.50 47.14 -4.63
N PHE A 185 -42.33 47.82 -3.48
CA PHE A 185 -42.00 49.24 -3.44
C PHE A 185 -40.65 49.54 -4.10
N ASP A 186 -39.61 48.75 -3.81
CA ASP A 186 -38.29 48.96 -4.40
C ASP A 186 -38.28 48.72 -5.91
N PHE A 187 -39.06 47.76 -6.42
CA PHE A 187 -39.25 47.58 -7.86
C PHE A 187 -40.00 48.76 -8.50
N GLN A 188 -41.11 49.23 -7.91
CA GLN A 188 -41.86 50.38 -8.42
C GLN A 188 -41.07 51.68 -8.38
N SER A 189 -40.17 51.84 -7.41
CA SER A 189 -39.26 52.99 -7.32
C SER A 189 -38.07 52.92 -8.30
N GLY A 190 -37.98 51.84 -9.10
CA GLY A 190 -36.95 51.64 -10.12
C GLY A 190 -35.60 51.19 -9.59
N LYS A 191 -35.49 50.80 -8.31
CA LYS A 191 -34.23 50.32 -7.72
C LYS A 191 -33.88 48.89 -8.13
N LEU A 192 -34.88 48.07 -8.49
CA LEU A 192 -34.68 46.69 -8.92
C LEU A 192 -35.04 46.50 -10.39
N SER A 193 -34.28 45.63 -11.05
CA SER A 193 -34.60 45.16 -12.41
C SER A 193 -35.76 44.15 -12.37
N GLU A 194 -36.47 43.99 -13.49
CA GLU A 194 -37.61 43.07 -13.61
C GLU A 194 -37.21 41.60 -13.39
N SER A 195 -36.01 41.22 -13.84
CA SER A 195 -35.48 39.88 -13.59
C SER A 195 -35.18 39.63 -12.11
N ASP A 196 -34.62 40.62 -11.41
CA ASP A 196 -34.26 40.46 -9.99
C ASP A 196 -35.51 40.45 -9.11
N TYR A 197 -36.49 41.30 -9.41
CA TYR A 197 -37.78 41.33 -8.73
C TYR A 197 -38.50 39.98 -8.83
N SER A 198 -38.59 39.39 -10.04
CA SER A 198 -39.29 38.11 -10.23
C SER A 198 -38.63 36.94 -9.49
N GLN A 199 -37.29 36.90 -9.43
CA GLN A 199 -36.55 35.87 -8.69
C GLN A 199 -36.74 36.01 -7.17
N LEU A 200 -36.55 37.22 -6.63
CA LEU A 200 -36.70 37.48 -5.19
C LEU A 200 -38.12 37.23 -4.71
N LYS A 201 -39.11 37.61 -5.51
CA LYS A 201 -40.53 37.34 -5.22
C LYS A 201 -40.82 35.85 -5.13
N GLN A 202 -40.31 35.07 -6.09
CA GLN A 202 -40.49 33.61 -6.11
C GLN A 202 -39.81 32.94 -4.90
N GLU A 203 -38.68 33.44 -4.45
CA GLU A 203 -38.01 32.95 -3.24
C GLU A 203 -38.83 33.22 -1.96
N ILE A 204 -39.40 34.42 -1.83
CA ILE A 204 -40.25 34.76 -0.66
C ILE A 204 -41.54 33.94 -0.67
N GLU A 205 -42.17 33.77 -1.84
CA GLU A 205 -43.41 32.98 -1.98
C GLU A 205 -43.19 31.49 -1.67
N THR A 206 -42.06 30.91 -2.12
CA THR A 206 -41.71 29.52 -1.81
C THR A 206 -41.43 29.30 -0.32
N LYS A 207 -40.79 30.27 0.35
CA LYS A 207 -40.61 30.27 1.82
C LYS A 207 -41.96 30.34 2.55
N GLY A 208 -42.88 31.15 2.07
CA GLY A 208 -44.24 31.27 2.63
C GLY A 208 -45.11 30.02 2.45
N ALA A 209 -44.82 29.19 1.43
CA ALA A 209 -45.54 27.94 1.15
C ALA A 209 -45.08 26.73 1.98
N ALA A 210 -43.98 26.84 2.73
CA ALA A 210 -43.46 25.75 3.55
C ALA A 210 -44.36 25.49 4.78
N LYS A 211 -44.90 24.26 4.91
CA LYS A 211 -45.65 23.84 6.10
C LYS A 211 -44.72 23.68 7.31
N PRO A 212 -45.17 23.99 8.54
CA PRO A 212 -44.43 23.65 9.76
C PRO A 212 -44.22 22.14 9.84
N GLY A 213 -42.96 21.72 9.79
CA GLY A 213 -42.57 20.40 10.28
C GLY A 213 -42.82 20.38 11.78
N ARG A 214 -43.73 19.51 12.23
CA ARG A 214 -43.87 19.11 13.64
C ARG A 214 -42.47 18.78 14.18
N ASP A 215 -42.09 19.42 15.29
CA ASP A 215 -40.76 19.33 15.91
C ASP A 215 -40.12 17.95 15.76
N GLN A 216 -39.08 17.89 14.93
CA GLN A 216 -38.11 16.79 14.91
C GLN A 216 -36.76 17.30 15.38
N ARG A 217 -36.76 18.01 16.51
CA ARG A 217 -35.56 18.04 17.36
C ARG A 217 -35.56 16.77 18.20
N SER A 218 -34.53 15.97 18.00
CA SER A 218 -34.26 14.63 18.57
C SER A 218 -34.99 13.45 17.90
N ALA A 219 -34.20 12.49 17.39
CA ALA A 219 -34.56 11.13 16.96
C ALA A 219 -34.99 10.80 15.50
N GLN A 220 -34.85 11.69 14.49
CA GLN A 220 -35.12 11.32 13.07
C GLN A 220 -33.94 11.44 12.08
N GLY A 221 -32.71 11.63 12.55
CA GLY A 221 -31.51 11.51 11.70
C GLY A 221 -31.10 10.06 11.37
N ALA A 222 -31.61 9.06 12.11
CA ALA A 222 -31.07 7.70 12.08
C ALA A 222 -31.88 6.68 11.25
N THR A 223 -33.09 7.00 10.76
CA THR A 223 -34.00 5.98 10.21
C THR A 223 -34.37 6.14 8.74
N ARG A 224 -34.28 7.33 8.14
CA ARG A 224 -34.54 7.50 6.69
C ARG A 224 -33.30 7.26 5.83
N PHE A 225 -32.12 7.72 6.28
CA PHE A 225 -30.83 7.46 5.63
C PHE A 225 -30.44 5.97 5.66
N ARG A 226 -30.84 5.27 6.72
CA ARG A 226 -30.59 3.83 6.92
C ARG A 226 -31.47 2.90 6.06
N ARG A 227 -32.58 3.39 5.49
CA ARG A 227 -33.50 2.55 4.70
C ARG A 227 -33.10 2.42 3.23
N TRP A 228 -32.46 3.45 2.66
CA TRP A 228 -31.85 3.39 1.31
C TRP A 228 -30.41 2.85 1.34
N GLN A 229 -29.66 3.02 2.43
CA GLN A 229 -28.34 2.39 2.59
C GLN A 229 -28.39 0.86 2.79
N LEU A 230 -29.49 0.28 3.29
CA LEU A 230 -29.60 -1.19 3.44
C LEU A 230 -30.08 -1.88 2.15
N VAL A 231 -31.00 -1.28 1.39
CA VAL A 231 -31.41 -1.81 0.08
C VAL A 231 -30.31 -1.52 -0.96
N GLY A 232 -29.75 -0.31 -0.95
CA GLY A 232 -28.60 0.05 -1.78
C GLY A 232 -27.34 -0.72 -1.41
N GLY A 233 -27.07 -0.93 -0.11
CA GLY A 233 -25.94 -1.74 0.36
C GLY A 233 -26.11 -3.23 0.09
N GLY A 234 -27.34 -3.77 0.17
CA GLY A 234 -27.63 -5.15 -0.21
C GLY A 234 -27.48 -5.38 -1.72
N ILE A 235 -28.02 -4.48 -2.54
CA ILE A 235 -27.83 -4.51 -4.00
C ILE A 235 -26.36 -4.30 -4.36
N PHE A 236 -25.66 -3.38 -3.69
CA PHE A 236 -24.23 -3.16 -3.89
C PHE A 236 -23.40 -4.38 -3.47
N LEU A 237 -23.69 -5.04 -2.34
CA LEU A 237 -22.98 -6.27 -1.94
C LEU A 237 -23.30 -7.45 -2.86
N MET A 238 -24.53 -7.56 -3.37
CA MET A 238 -24.87 -8.58 -4.36
C MET A 238 -24.19 -8.31 -5.70
N LEU A 239 -24.20 -7.06 -6.18
CA LEU A 239 -23.51 -6.66 -7.40
C LEU A 239 -21.99 -6.72 -7.25
N PHE A 240 -21.45 -6.34 -6.10
CA PHE A 240 -20.03 -6.47 -5.79
C PHE A 240 -19.64 -7.94 -5.67
N GLY A 241 -20.43 -8.78 -5.01
CA GLY A 241 -20.21 -10.23 -4.95
C GLY A 241 -20.36 -10.92 -6.31
N LEU A 242 -21.30 -10.46 -7.15
CA LEU A 242 -21.48 -10.96 -8.52
C LEU A 242 -20.37 -10.48 -9.44
N VAL A 243 -19.97 -9.21 -9.37
CA VAL A 243 -18.85 -8.65 -10.14
C VAL A 243 -17.55 -9.27 -9.67
N LEU A 244 -17.33 -9.42 -8.36
CA LEU A 244 -16.17 -10.11 -7.80
C LEU A 244 -16.19 -11.59 -8.16
N GLY A 245 -17.34 -12.26 -8.12
CA GLY A 245 -17.50 -13.64 -8.57
C GLY A 245 -17.24 -13.82 -10.07
N VAL A 246 -17.73 -12.90 -10.91
CA VAL A 246 -17.47 -12.85 -12.37
C VAL A 246 -16.02 -12.46 -12.66
N MET A 247 -15.42 -11.55 -11.89
CA MET A 247 -14.00 -11.19 -11.99
C MET A 247 -13.12 -12.34 -11.52
N LEU A 248 -13.49 -13.05 -10.47
CA LEU A 248 -12.79 -14.23 -9.98
C LEU A 248 -12.94 -15.40 -10.95
N THR A 249 -14.10 -15.58 -11.59
CA THR A 249 -14.28 -16.61 -12.63
C THR A 249 -13.72 -16.21 -14.00
N LYS A 250 -13.52 -14.92 -14.29
CA LYS A 250 -12.77 -14.45 -15.46
C LYS A 250 -11.27 -14.40 -15.22
N SER A 251 -10.82 -14.16 -13.97
CA SER A 251 -9.42 -14.21 -13.58
C SER A 251 -8.94 -15.64 -13.35
N VAL A 252 -9.83 -16.54 -12.94
CA VAL A 252 -9.65 -17.99 -13.07
C VAL A 252 -9.97 -18.36 -14.51
N ARG A 253 -8.98 -18.19 -15.39
CA ARG A 253 -9.02 -18.75 -16.75
C ARG A 253 -9.52 -20.20 -16.70
N THR A 254 -10.41 -20.55 -17.61
CA THR A 254 -10.77 -21.94 -17.89
C THR A 254 -9.50 -22.71 -18.22
N ARG A 255 -9.08 -23.53 -17.26
CA ARG A 255 -7.92 -24.39 -17.31
C ARG A 255 -8.25 -25.57 -18.22
N GLY A 256 -7.92 -25.41 -19.49
CA GLY A 256 -8.23 -26.37 -20.55
C GLY A 256 -7.29 -26.15 -21.74
N GLY A 257 -6.00 -26.26 -21.48
CA GLY A 257 -4.96 -26.31 -22.51
C GLY A 257 -3.89 -27.28 -22.01
N GLU A 258 -3.53 -28.23 -22.87
CA GLU A 258 -2.72 -29.43 -22.59
C GLU A 258 -1.31 -29.17 -22.03
N ASN A 259 -0.91 -27.90 -21.85
CA ASN A 259 0.42 -27.51 -21.40
C ASN A 259 0.46 -26.63 -20.13
N ASP A 260 -0.68 -26.30 -19.49
CA ASP A 260 -0.71 -25.39 -18.33
C ASP A 260 -0.58 -26.12 -16.98
N THR A 261 0.65 -26.48 -16.61
CA THR A 261 0.99 -26.92 -15.24
C THR A 261 1.35 -25.71 -14.37
N MET A 262 0.53 -25.41 -13.36
CA MET A 262 0.68 -24.25 -12.44
C MET A 262 2.03 -24.20 -11.69
N THR A 263 2.70 -25.33 -11.51
CA THR A 263 3.93 -25.40 -10.72
C THR A 263 5.19 -25.48 -11.56
N GLY A 264 5.09 -25.88 -12.84
CA GLY A 264 6.23 -25.90 -13.74
C GLY A 264 6.76 -24.49 -13.98
N ASP A 265 5.92 -23.62 -14.50
CA ASP A 265 6.33 -22.30 -15.00
C ASP A 265 6.69 -21.27 -13.93
N PHE A 266 6.06 -21.33 -12.75
CA PHE A 266 6.38 -20.44 -11.64
C PHE A 266 7.76 -20.74 -11.02
N LEU A 267 8.26 -21.98 -11.16
CA LEU A 267 9.40 -22.47 -10.40
C LEU A 267 10.64 -22.76 -11.25
N THR A 268 10.46 -23.07 -12.53
CA THR A 268 11.53 -23.00 -13.55
C THR A 268 11.69 -21.57 -14.10
N GLY A 269 10.72 -20.70 -13.83
CA GLY A 269 10.61 -19.38 -14.45
C GLY A 269 10.50 -19.48 -15.97
N THR A 270 9.88 -20.53 -16.51
CA THR A 270 9.66 -20.72 -17.96
C THR A 270 8.33 -20.15 -18.45
N THR A 271 7.67 -19.30 -17.65
CA THR A 271 6.54 -18.52 -18.17
C THR A 271 6.94 -17.85 -19.48
N PRO A 272 6.05 -17.78 -20.49
CA PRO A 272 6.35 -17.05 -21.73
C PRO A 272 6.86 -15.64 -21.44
N ALA A 273 6.32 -14.96 -20.41
CA ALA A 273 6.79 -13.65 -19.96
C ALA A 273 8.23 -13.65 -19.39
N ASN A 274 8.66 -14.67 -18.63
CA ASN A 274 10.04 -14.78 -18.17
C ASN A 274 11.00 -15.24 -19.27
N ALA A 275 10.56 -16.10 -20.18
CA ALA A 275 11.33 -16.50 -21.35
C ALA A 275 11.55 -15.30 -22.28
N GLU A 276 10.50 -14.51 -22.52
CA GLU A 276 10.57 -13.23 -23.25
C GLU A 276 11.45 -12.22 -22.51
N ALA A 277 11.35 -12.10 -21.18
CA ALA A 277 12.22 -11.22 -20.41
C ALA A 277 13.69 -11.65 -20.47
N ARG A 278 14.00 -12.95 -20.40
CA ARG A 278 15.36 -13.47 -20.56
C ARG A 278 15.90 -13.25 -21.98
N ALA A 279 15.06 -13.46 -23.00
CA ALA A 279 15.42 -13.20 -24.39
C ALA A 279 15.67 -11.70 -24.62
N ALA A 280 14.79 -10.83 -24.09
CA ALA A 280 14.96 -9.38 -24.14
C ALA A 280 16.19 -8.91 -23.35
N LEU A 281 16.52 -9.56 -22.24
CA LEU A 281 17.76 -9.28 -21.50
C LEU A 281 18.99 -9.62 -22.33
N SER A 282 19.00 -10.78 -23.01
CA SER A 282 20.08 -11.14 -23.94
C SER A 282 20.17 -10.16 -25.11
N GLU A 283 19.04 -9.81 -25.73
CA GLU A 283 18.96 -8.83 -26.82
C GLU A 283 19.51 -7.47 -26.39
N GLY A 284 19.11 -7.00 -25.20
CA GLY A 284 19.56 -5.74 -24.63
C GLY A 284 21.06 -5.70 -24.39
N LYS A 285 21.65 -6.81 -23.89
CA LYS A 285 23.10 -6.95 -23.71
C LYS A 285 23.84 -6.90 -25.04
N THR A 286 23.36 -7.64 -26.05
CA THR A 286 23.95 -7.63 -27.39
C THR A 286 23.85 -6.24 -28.02
N ALA A 287 22.68 -5.60 -27.96
CA ALA A 287 22.49 -4.24 -28.47
C ALA A 287 23.40 -3.22 -27.74
N PHE A 288 23.53 -3.34 -26.41
CA PHE A 288 24.44 -2.51 -25.63
C PHE A 288 25.90 -2.70 -26.05
N ALA A 289 26.35 -3.95 -26.25
CA ALA A 289 27.69 -4.26 -26.72
C ALA A 289 27.98 -3.69 -28.12
N HIS A 290 26.96 -3.60 -28.98
CA HIS A 290 27.03 -2.96 -30.29
C HIS A 290 26.80 -1.44 -30.26
N GLN A 291 26.66 -0.82 -29.08
CA GLN A 291 26.35 0.60 -28.89
C GLN A 291 25.01 1.04 -29.52
N GLU A 292 24.11 0.10 -29.78
CA GLU A 292 22.75 0.34 -30.26
C GLU A 292 21.84 0.75 -29.08
N PHE A 293 22.16 1.87 -28.42
CA PHE A 293 21.50 2.27 -27.16
C PHE A 293 19.98 2.37 -27.23
N PRO A 294 19.34 2.90 -28.30
CA PRO A 294 17.89 2.94 -28.38
C PRO A 294 17.24 1.54 -28.32
N LYS A 295 17.84 0.58 -29.04
CA LYS A 295 17.37 -0.82 -29.07
C LYS A 295 17.62 -1.51 -27.74
N ALA A 296 18.77 -1.24 -27.11
CA ALA A 296 19.08 -1.73 -25.77
C ALA A 296 18.06 -1.23 -24.74
N ILE A 297 17.69 0.07 -24.77
CA ILE A 297 16.68 0.65 -23.89
C ILE A 297 15.33 -0.05 -24.07
N GLU A 298 14.89 -0.29 -25.30
CA GLU A 298 13.62 -0.99 -25.55
C GLU A 298 13.63 -2.42 -25.02
N ALA A 299 14.74 -3.14 -25.22
CA ALA A 299 14.91 -4.49 -24.71
C ALA A 299 14.90 -4.51 -23.16
N PHE A 300 15.65 -3.63 -22.49
CA PHE A 300 15.64 -3.53 -21.02
C PHE A 300 14.30 -3.05 -20.46
N LYS A 301 13.54 -2.20 -21.19
CA LYS A 301 12.17 -1.85 -20.79
C LYS A 301 11.25 -3.07 -20.75
N LYS A 302 11.39 -4.01 -21.71
CA LYS A 302 10.64 -5.28 -21.68
C LYS A 302 11.02 -6.11 -20.47
N VAL A 303 12.32 -6.17 -20.13
CA VAL A 303 12.80 -6.84 -18.90
C VAL A 303 12.16 -6.22 -17.66
N LEU A 304 12.19 -4.89 -17.53
CA LEU A 304 11.66 -4.17 -16.39
C LEU A 304 10.12 -4.18 -16.30
N ALA A 305 9.42 -4.44 -17.41
CA ALA A 305 7.98 -4.65 -17.40
C ALA A 305 7.59 -6.01 -16.78
N ALA A 306 8.45 -7.03 -16.95
CA ALA A 306 8.27 -8.35 -16.34
C ALA A 306 8.80 -8.40 -14.90
N ASP A 307 9.98 -7.82 -14.67
CA ASP A 307 10.64 -7.72 -13.36
C ASP A 307 11.10 -6.26 -13.10
N PRO A 308 10.27 -5.44 -12.43
CA PRO A 308 10.59 -4.04 -12.14
C PRO A 308 11.85 -3.84 -11.29
N ASN A 309 12.31 -4.87 -10.58
CA ASN A 309 13.41 -4.82 -9.65
C ASN A 309 14.67 -5.51 -10.18
N ASN A 310 14.71 -5.82 -11.49
CA ASN A 310 15.84 -6.52 -12.08
C ASN A 310 17.15 -5.70 -11.96
N PRO A 311 18.15 -6.15 -11.16
CA PRO A 311 19.35 -5.36 -10.90
C PRO A 311 20.23 -5.22 -12.14
N GLU A 312 20.24 -6.23 -13.01
CA GLU A 312 21.05 -6.23 -14.22
C GLU A 312 20.51 -5.22 -15.25
N ALA A 313 19.20 -5.22 -15.52
CA ALA A 313 18.58 -4.25 -16.42
C ALA A 313 18.76 -2.80 -15.93
N HIS A 314 18.58 -2.54 -14.63
CA HIS A 314 18.85 -1.22 -14.04
C HIS A 314 20.32 -0.81 -14.18
N SER A 315 21.26 -1.76 -14.05
CA SER A 315 22.69 -1.48 -14.23
C SER A 315 23.03 -1.09 -15.66
N TYR A 316 22.55 -1.83 -16.66
CA TYR A 316 22.77 -1.47 -18.06
C TYR A 316 22.11 -0.13 -18.42
N MET A 317 20.90 0.12 -17.95
CA MET A 317 20.26 1.44 -18.09
C MET A 317 21.12 2.55 -17.46
N GLY A 318 21.73 2.28 -16.31
CA GLY A 318 22.71 3.17 -15.68
C GLY A 318 23.88 3.50 -16.60
N PHE A 319 24.52 2.49 -17.20
CA PHE A 319 25.61 2.73 -18.16
C PHE A 319 25.17 3.48 -19.41
N ILE A 320 23.99 3.19 -19.95
CA ILE A 320 23.44 3.95 -21.08
C ILE A 320 23.26 5.44 -20.71
N LEU A 321 22.82 5.72 -19.47
CA LEU A 321 22.70 7.08 -18.97
C LEU A 321 24.06 7.76 -18.78
N VAL A 322 25.10 7.01 -18.40
CA VAL A 322 26.49 7.54 -18.35
C VAL A 322 26.93 7.97 -19.75
N GLU A 323 26.75 7.13 -20.76
CA GLU A 323 27.10 7.44 -22.16
C GLU A 323 26.30 8.63 -22.69
N ALA A 324 25.06 8.82 -22.21
CA ALA A 324 24.23 9.98 -22.53
C ALA A 324 24.61 11.25 -21.72
N GLY A 325 25.59 11.18 -20.81
CA GLY A 325 26.02 12.30 -19.95
C GLY A 325 25.07 12.60 -18.78
N HIS A 326 24.13 11.72 -18.49
CA HIS A 326 23.14 11.87 -17.41
C HIS A 326 23.61 11.23 -16.10
N ALA A 327 24.69 11.77 -15.52
CA ALA A 327 25.34 11.22 -14.32
C ALA A 327 24.39 11.01 -13.12
N ASP A 328 23.49 11.96 -12.83
CA ASP A 328 22.53 11.82 -11.73
C ASP A 328 21.50 10.71 -11.98
N GLY A 329 21.02 10.58 -13.23
CA GLY A 329 20.13 9.50 -13.62
C GLY A 329 20.82 8.14 -13.55
N ALA A 330 22.09 8.07 -13.95
CA ALA A 330 22.90 6.86 -13.88
C ALA A 330 23.09 6.40 -12.43
N LEU A 331 23.44 7.31 -11.50
CA LEU A 331 23.56 6.99 -10.07
C LEU A 331 22.26 6.42 -9.51
N LEU A 332 21.13 7.02 -9.87
CA LEU A 332 19.81 6.56 -9.42
C LEU A 332 19.49 5.16 -9.97
N ALA A 333 19.84 4.86 -11.22
CA ALA A 333 19.69 3.53 -11.80
C ALA A 333 20.59 2.49 -11.10
N PHE A 334 21.86 2.83 -10.82
CA PHE A 334 22.75 1.95 -10.06
C PHE A 334 22.26 1.75 -8.62
N ASP A 335 21.76 2.79 -7.96
CA ASP A 335 21.21 2.68 -6.60
C ASP A 335 19.96 1.79 -6.56
N ARG A 336 19.11 1.83 -7.59
CA ARG A 336 18.00 0.88 -7.73
C ARG A 336 18.50 -0.55 -7.85
N ALA A 337 19.51 -0.81 -8.68
CA ALA A 337 20.11 -2.14 -8.78
C ALA A 337 20.68 -2.62 -7.44
N LEU A 338 21.42 -1.74 -6.73
CA LEU A 338 22.04 -2.05 -5.44
C LEU A 338 21.04 -2.19 -4.29
N SER A 339 19.87 -1.56 -4.37
CA SER A 339 18.80 -1.75 -3.40
C SER A 339 18.25 -3.18 -3.40
N GLN A 340 18.30 -3.85 -4.56
CA GLN A 340 17.82 -5.21 -4.75
C GLN A 340 18.96 -6.22 -4.57
N ALA A 341 20.15 -5.90 -5.09
CA ALA A 341 21.36 -6.70 -4.98
C ALA A 341 22.54 -5.85 -4.49
N PRO A 342 22.75 -5.71 -3.17
CA PRO A 342 23.78 -4.82 -2.59
C PRO A 342 25.21 -5.12 -3.01
N ASN A 343 25.49 -6.37 -3.39
CA ASN A 343 26.80 -6.85 -3.82
C ASN A 343 26.85 -7.12 -5.32
N PHE A 344 26.08 -6.38 -6.14
CA PHE A 344 26.09 -6.54 -7.59
C PHE A 344 27.31 -5.83 -8.22
N PRO A 345 28.34 -6.55 -8.71
CA PRO A 345 29.63 -5.94 -9.07
C PRO A 345 29.52 -4.89 -10.18
N MET A 346 28.66 -5.15 -11.17
CA MET A 346 28.46 -4.26 -12.32
C MET A 346 27.87 -2.90 -11.90
N ALA A 347 26.89 -2.88 -10.99
CA ALA A 347 26.32 -1.62 -10.48
C ALA A 347 27.28 -0.88 -9.56
N LEU A 348 28.01 -1.60 -8.70
CA LEU A 348 29.04 -1.00 -7.83
C LEU A 348 30.16 -0.37 -8.66
N TRP A 349 30.62 -1.06 -9.71
CA TRP A 349 31.62 -0.56 -10.65
C TRP A 349 31.13 0.69 -11.38
N GLY A 350 29.94 0.63 -11.98
CA GLY A 350 29.33 1.77 -12.67
C GLY A 350 29.15 2.98 -11.75
N LYS A 351 28.63 2.77 -10.54
CA LYS A 351 28.50 3.83 -9.52
C LYS A 351 29.86 4.42 -9.14
N GLY A 352 30.85 3.57 -8.86
CA GLY A 352 32.20 4.02 -8.49
C GLY A 352 32.85 4.88 -9.58
N LEU A 353 32.70 4.48 -10.84
CA LEU A 353 33.21 5.25 -11.98
C LEU A 353 32.51 6.61 -12.15
N VAL A 354 31.19 6.67 -12.02
CA VAL A 354 30.44 7.93 -12.12
C VAL A 354 30.81 8.87 -10.98
N LEU A 355 30.94 8.36 -9.75
CA LEU A 355 31.37 9.15 -8.60
C LEU A 355 32.79 9.70 -8.80
N TYR A 356 33.69 8.90 -9.36
CA TYR A 356 35.07 9.30 -9.63
C TYR A 356 35.18 10.36 -10.73
N ARG A 357 34.59 10.09 -11.91
CA ARG A 357 34.80 10.88 -13.13
C ARG A 357 33.92 12.13 -13.18
N GLU A 358 32.63 11.97 -12.88
CA GLU A 358 31.63 13.04 -13.08
C GLU A 358 31.44 13.87 -11.81
N LYS A 359 31.30 13.21 -10.65
CA LYS A 359 30.98 13.90 -9.39
C LYS A 359 32.20 14.33 -8.59
N LYS A 360 33.38 13.79 -8.90
CA LYS A 360 34.64 13.98 -8.13
C LYS A 360 34.48 13.64 -6.65
N ASP A 361 33.55 12.73 -6.33
CA ASP A 361 33.36 12.19 -5.00
C ASP A 361 34.30 11.00 -4.82
N PHE A 362 35.55 11.32 -4.46
CA PHE A 362 36.61 10.32 -4.29
C PHE A 362 36.35 9.35 -3.14
N ALA A 363 35.62 9.79 -2.11
CA ALA A 363 35.29 8.94 -0.96
C ALA A 363 34.25 7.88 -1.35
N GLY A 364 33.14 8.30 -1.96
CA GLY A 364 32.11 7.39 -2.44
C GLY A 364 32.62 6.47 -3.55
N ALA A 365 33.48 6.99 -4.45
CA ALA A 365 34.11 6.19 -5.49
C ALA A 365 34.97 5.06 -4.91
N ARG A 366 35.82 5.36 -3.92
CA ARG A 366 36.64 4.34 -3.25
C ARG A 366 35.80 3.28 -2.56
N GLU A 367 34.77 3.69 -1.80
CA GLU A 367 33.89 2.72 -1.12
C GLU A 367 33.25 1.74 -2.11
N ALA A 368 32.71 2.25 -3.22
CA ALA A 368 32.08 1.42 -4.23
C ALA A 368 33.10 0.47 -4.91
N LEU A 369 34.27 0.97 -5.28
CA LEU A 369 35.32 0.19 -5.96
C LEU A 369 36.00 -0.83 -5.04
N GLU A 370 36.20 -0.51 -3.75
CA GLU A 370 36.70 -1.46 -2.75
C GLU A 370 35.72 -2.64 -2.56
N LYS A 371 34.41 -2.36 -2.57
CA LYS A 371 33.39 -3.41 -2.55
C LYS A 371 33.50 -4.31 -3.79
N VAL A 372 33.69 -3.75 -4.99
CA VAL A 372 33.91 -4.57 -6.20
C VAL A 372 35.18 -5.42 -6.05
N LEU A 373 36.28 -4.84 -5.55
CA LEU A 373 37.56 -5.54 -5.39
C LEU A 373 37.48 -6.77 -4.47
N ASN A 374 36.59 -6.72 -3.47
CA ASN A 374 36.35 -7.82 -2.54
C ASN A 374 35.44 -8.92 -3.13
N LEU A 375 34.70 -8.62 -4.20
CA LEU A 375 33.78 -9.54 -4.86
C LEU A 375 34.41 -10.23 -6.07
N VAL A 376 35.36 -9.57 -6.75
CA VAL A 376 36.00 -10.07 -7.96
C VAL A 376 37.19 -10.98 -7.60
N PRO A 377 37.26 -12.22 -8.16
CA PRO A 377 38.40 -13.12 -7.92
C PRO A 377 39.71 -12.53 -8.48
N PRO A 378 40.89 -13.02 -8.05
CA PRO A 378 42.17 -12.58 -8.62
C PRO A 378 42.20 -12.73 -10.15
N GLY A 379 42.52 -11.65 -10.87
CA GLY A 379 42.49 -11.61 -12.32
C GLY A 379 42.80 -10.21 -12.86
N GLU A 380 42.73 -10.05 -14.19
CA GLU A 380 42.97 -8.78 -14.89
C GLU A 380 42.01 -7.68 -14.41
N GLU A 381 40.71 -7.95 -14.37
CA GLU A 381 39.67 -7.03 -13.88
C GLU A 381 39.99 -6.51 -12.46
N ARG A 382 40.46 -7.40 -11.58
CA ARG A 382 40.82 -7.04 -10.20
C ARG A 382 42.03 -6.10 -10.16
N ASN A 383 43.01 -6.33 -11.03
CA ASN A 383 44.20 -5.48 -11.13
C ASN A 383 43.85 -4.09 -11.66
N GLU A 384 42.91 -4.00 -12.61
CA GLU A 384 42.41 -2.72 -13.13
C GLU A 384 41.69 -1.91 -12.04
N ILE A 385 40.82 -2.56 -11.26
CA ILE A 385 40.14 -1.92 -10.12
C ILE A 385 41.18 -1.42 -9.09
N ALA A 386 42.19 -2.25 -8.76
CA ALA A 386 43.24 -1.89 -7.82
C ALA A 386 44.09 -0.69 -8.31
N LYS A 387 44.40 -0.66 -9.61
CA LYS A 387 45.11 0.47 -10.22
C LYS A 387 44.28 1.75 -10.15
N LEU A 388 43.00 1.68 -10.50
CA LEU A 388 42.09 2.83 -10.41
C LEU A 388 41.96 3.35 -8.97
N LEU A 389 41.87 2.45 -7.98
CA LEU A 389 41.85 2.81 -6.56
C LEU A 389 43.12 3.54 -6.11
N ALA A 390 44.28 3.16 -6.65
CA ALA A 390 45.56 3.82 -6.38
C ALA A 390 45.67 5.20 -7.03
N GLU A 391 45.03 5.40 -8.19
CA GLU A 391 44.97 6.69 -8.89
C GLU A 391 44.02 7.69 -8.22
N ILE A 392 42.95 7.21 -7.57
CA ILE A 392 42.03 8.08 -6.83
C ILE A 392 42.81 8.80 -5.72
N PRO A 393 42.81 10.15 -5.67
CA PRO A 393 43.55 10.89 -4.66
C PRO A 393 43.18 10.43 -3.25
N ALA A 394 44.20 10.10 -2.45
CA ALA A 394 44.02 9.95 -1.01
C ALA A 394 43.83 11.34 -0.40
N GLY A 395 42.63 11.88 -0.51
CA GLY A 395 42.25 13.05 0.27
C GLY A 395 42.37 12.70 1.76
N GLY A 396 43.44 13.16 2.42
CA GLY A 396 43.36 13.49 3.85
C GLY A 396 42.24 14.54 3.99
N ASP A 397 41.28 14.44 4.89
CA ASP A 397 41.39 14.11 6.30
C ASP A 397 40.01 13.69 6.85
N GLN A 398 40.06 12.73 7.78
CA GLN A 398 39.05 12.33 8.76
C GLN A 398 37.72 11.72 8.29
N ARG A 399 37.73 10.39 8.06
CA ARG A 399 36.69 9.49 8.62
C ARG A 399 36.99 7.99 8.65
N SER A 400 38.17 7.55 8.22
CA SER A 400 38.56 6.13 8.27
C SER A 400 39.49 5.85 9.45
N GLN A 401 38.92 5.69 10.63
CA GLN A 401 39.45 4.84 11.71
C GLN A 401 38.33 4.59 12.73
N ALA A 402 37.42 3.67 12.40
CA ALA A 402 36.79 2.75 13.35
C ALA A 402 35.77 1.86 12.62
N SER A 403 36.23 0.89 11.83
CA SER A 403 35.61 -0.43 11.81
C SER A 403 36.52 -1.44 11.11
N ALA A 404 36.99 -2.43 11.87
CA ALA A 404 37.11 -3.84 11.50
C ALA A 404 38.39 -4.49 12.07
N ALA A 405 38.29 -5.02 13.29
CA ALA A 405 38.82 -6.34 13.63
C ALA A 405 38.23 -6.77 14.98
N GLY A 406 37.45 -7.87 15.00
CA GLY A 406 37.02 -8.48 16.24
C GLY A 406 35.69 -9.23 16.17
N SER A 407 35.77 -10.47 15.73
CA SER A 407 34.81 -11.57 15.93
C SER A 407 34.12 -11.60 17.30
N ASN A 408 32.85 -12.04 17.32
CA ASN A 408 32.10 -12.64 18.43
C ASN A 408 32.73 -12.53 19.83
N THR A 409 32.34 -11.52 20.61
CA THR A 409 32.17 -11.62 22.08
C THR A 409 31.22 -10.53 22.54
N THR A 410 30.24 -10.93 23.36
CA THR A 410 29.18 -10.13 23.98
C THR A 410 29.72 -9.02 24.92
N ALA A 411 29.47 -7.73 24.62
CA ALA A 411 29.32 -6.56 25.54
C ALA A 411 29.36 -5.21 24.76
N PRO A 412 28.80 -4.08 25.28
CA PRO A 412 28.03 -3.11 24.50
C PRO A 412 28.83 -2.01 23.76
N ALA A 413 28.22 -1.54 22.67
CA ALA A 413 28.71 -0.55 21.71
C ALA A 413 29.01 0.84 22.30
N SER A 414 30.12 1.45 21.87
CA SER A 414 30.34 2.89 21.98
C SER A 414 29.53 3.64 20.90
N PRO A 415 28.92 4.80 21.20
CA PRO A 415 27.87 5.38 20.38
C PRO A 415 28.44 6.17 19.18
N SER A 416 27.76 6.07 18.04
CA SER A 416 27.92 6.99 16.91
C SER A 416 27.82 8.44 17.37
N PRO A 417 28.51 9.42 16.74
CA PRO A 417 28.51 10.80 17.19
C PRO A 417 27.09 11.37 17.12
N GLN A 418 26.54 11.63 18.31
CA GLN A 418 25.18 12.11 18.53
C GLN A 418 25.23 13.51 19.14
N ILE A 419 24.23 14.31 18.82
CA ILE A 419 23.99 15.56 19.54
C ILE A 419 22.93 15.29 20.59
N THR A 420 23.25 15.61 21.84
CA THR A 420 22.33 15.44 22.97
C THR A 420 22.12 16.77 23.67
N GLY A 421 20.91 17.00 24.16
CA GLY A 421 20.58 18.19 24.94
C GLY A 421 19.21 18.08 25.58
N LYS A 422 18.80 19.15 26.26
CA LYS A 422 17.49 19.27 26.90
C LYS A 422 16.67 20.34 26.20
N ILE A 423 15.41 20.03 25.90
CA ILE A 423 14.44 20.97 25.35
C ILE A 423 13.55 21.46 26.49
N THR A 424 13.47 22.78 26.63
CA THR A 424 12.62 23.46 27.62
C THR A 424 11.67 24.44 26.92
N ILE A 425 10.58 24.79 27.60
CA ILE A 425 9.63 25.81 27.12
C ILE A 425 9.75 27.05 27.99
N ASP A 426 9.82 28.22 27.34
CA ASP A 426 9.77 29.50 28.03
C ASP A 426 8.48 29.59 28.89
N PRO A 427 8.56 30.01 30.17
CA PRO A 427 7.41 30.17 31.04
C PRO A 427 6.22 30.93 30.40
N LYS A 428 6.48 31.88 29.50
CA LYS A 428 5.46 32.67 28.79
C LYS A 428 4.60 31.83 27.84
N LEU A 429 5.14 30.75 27.29
CA LEU A 429 4.48 29.90 26.30
C LEU A 429 3.81 28.67 26.92
N LYS A 430 4.09 28.37 28.20
CA LYS A 430 3.52 27.19 28.91
C LYS A 430 1.99 27.15 28.92
N ALA A 431 1.32 28.30 28.93
CA ALA A 431 -0.15 28.38 28.92
C ALA A 431 -0.77 27.93 27.60
N ASN A 432 0.01 27.95 26.51
CA ASN A 432 -0.46 27.68 25.15
C ASN A 432 -0.09 26.26 24.66
N LEU A 433 0.33 25.38 25.58
CA LEU A 433 0.73 24.02 25.25
C LEU A 433 -0.49 23.16 24.88
N ASP A 434 -0.47 22.59 23.67
CA ASP A 434 -1.44 21.58 23.27
C ASP A 434 -0.95 20.18 23.69
N PRO A 435 -1.72 19.41 24.48
CA PRO A 435 -1.36 18.05 24.89
C PRO A 435 -1.17 17.07 23.73
N ASN A 436 -1.74 17.36 22.56
CA ASN A 436 -1.67 16.52 21.37
C ASN A 436 -0.61 16.97 20.36
N ALA A 437 0.15 18.03 20.65
CA ALA A 437 1.17 18.52 19.73
C ALA A 437 2.28 17.50 19.48
N ALA A 438 2.87 17.55 18.28
CA ALA A 438 4.07 16.79 17.94
C ALA A 438 5.30 17.71 17.96
N LEU A 439 6.39 17.23 18.55
CA LEU A 439 7.67 17.93 18.51
C LEU A 439 8.54 17.40 17.38
N PHE A 440 9.01 18.30 16.55
CA PHE A 440 9.98 18.05 15.49
C PHE A 440 11.31 18.69 15.85
N ILE A 441 12.35 17.86 15.94
CA ILE A 441 13.74 18.31 16.11
C ILE A 441 14.39 18.21 14.73
N ILE A 442 14.79 19.34 14.17
CA ILE A 442 15.18 19.49 12.77
C ILE A 442 16.64 19.93 12.71
N ALA A 443 17.47 19.14 12.03
CA ALA A 443 18.85 19.50 11.72
C ALA A 443 19.01 19.90 10.25
N ARG A 444 19.66 21.03 9.99
CA ARG A 444 19.98 21.52 8.65
C ARG A 444 21.48 21.77 8.50
N PRO A 445 22.08 21.56 7.32
CA PRO A 445 23.48 21.92 7.10
C PRO A 445 23.74 23.42 7.29
N ALA A 446 24.89 23.78 7.88
CA ALA A 446 25.33 25.16 8.06
C ALA A 446 25.71 25.80 6.71
N GLY A 447 24.71 26.29 5.98
CA GLY A 447 24.89 26.89 4.65
C GLY A 447 23.65 26.84 3.75
N GLY A 448 22.62 26.07 4.11
CA GLY A 448 21.37 25.97 3.36
C GLY A 448 20.14 26.23 4.22
N ALA A 449 19.56 27.43 4.10
CA ALA A 449 18.20 27.68 4.61
C ALA A 449 17.12 27.09 3.68
N ALA A 450 17.47 26.79 2.42
CA ALA A 450 16.60 26.20 1.41
C ALA A 450 17.04 24.76 1.11
N GLY A 451 16.14 23.79 1.30
CA GLY A 451 16.39 22.36 1.06
C GLY A 451 15.75 21.45 2.11
N PRO A 452 15.67 20.14 1.83
CA PRO A 452 15.22 19.15 2.80
C PRO A 452 16.18 19.10 4.00
N PRO A 453 15.69 18.92 5.23
CA PRO A 453 16.54 18.82 6.41
C PRO A 453 17.43 17.56 6.36
N LEU A 454 18.62 17.65 6.95
CA LEU A 454 19.58 16.54 7.02
C LEU A 454 19.04 15.41 7.90
N ALA A 455 18.52 15.76 9.07
CA ALA A 455 17.95 14.82 10.01
C ALA A 455 16.72 15.41 10.68
N VAL A 456 15.72 14.56 10.96
CA VAL A 456 14.50 14.95 11.66
C VAL A 456 14.13 13.86 12.66
N LYS A 457 13.88 14.26 13.92
CA LYS A 457 13.31 13.39 14.94
C LYS A 457 11.93 13.90 15.33
N LYS A 458 10.92 13.06 15.19
CA LYS A 458 9.54 13.32 15.61
C LYS A 458 9.29 12.68 16.97
N ILE A 459 8.65 13.42 17.87
CA ILE A 459 8.22 12.95 19.19
C ILE A 459 6.75 13.35 19.36
N ASP A 460 5.86 12.36 19.40
CA ASP A 460 4.44 12.59 19.61
C ASP A 460 4.14 12.83 21.09
N ARG A 461 3.36 13.87 21.41
CA ARG A 461 2.93 14.22 22.78
C ARG A 461 4.12 14.38 23.76
N PRO A 462 5.04 15.33 23.49
CA PRO A 462 6.23 15.54 24.30
C PRO A 462 5.89 16.07 25.71
N THR A 463 6.64 15.60 26.72
CA THR A 463 6.60 16.15 28.08
C THR A 463 7.88 16.92 28.37
N PHE A 464 7.77 18.16 28.83
CA PHE A 464 8.92 19.03 29.07
C PHE A 464 9.26 19.16 30.56
N PRO A 465 10.54 19.24 30.95
CA PRO A 465 11.73 19.24 30.10
C PRO A 465 12.00 17.89 29.43
N LEU A 466 12.40 17.92 28.16
CA LEU A 466 12.59 16.72 27.34
C LEU A 466 14.06 16.54 26.98
N ASP A 467 14.65 15.41 27.34
CA ASP A 467 15.98 15.05 26.86
C ASP A 467 15.89 14.50 25.44
N TYR A 468 16.77 14.97 24.56
CA TYR A 468 16.81 14.54 23.17
C TYR A 468 18.19 14.09 22.74
N THR A 469 18.16 13.27 21.69
CA THR A 469 19.34 12.71 21.02
C THR A 469 19.06 12.71 19.54
N LEU A 470 19.97 13.30 18.77
CA LEU A 470 19.92 13.36 17.32
C LEU A 470 21.20 12.73 16.77
N GLY A 471 21.05 11.70 15.94
CA GLY A 471 22.18 10.93 15.42
C GLY A 471 21.97 10.45 13.99
N GLN A 472 22.85 9.54 13.56
CA GLN A 472 22.84 8.93 12.22
C GLN A 472 21.50 8.25 11.90
N GLU A 473 20.84 7.71 12.91
CA GLU A 473 19.52 7.06 12.82
C GLU A 473 18.38 8.02 12.47
N ASN A 474 18.58 9.34 12.61
CA ASN A 474 17.57 10.36 12.34
C ASN A 474 17.77 11.03 10.98
N VAL A 475 18.79 10.64 10.21
CA VAL A 475 19.06 11.19 8.88
C VAL A 475 17.97 10.77 7.89
N MET A 476 17.48 11.74 7.10
CA MET A 476 16.36 11.50 6.19
C MET A 476 16.71 10.67 4.96
N MET A 477 17.96 10.78 4.47
CA MET A 477 18.44 10.06 3.29
C MET A 477 19.43 8.96 3.70
N GLN A 478 19.08 7.71 3.38
CA GLN A 478 19.95 6.56 3.65
C GLN A 478 21.30 6.75 2.95
N GLY A 479 22.39 6.52 3.67
CA GLY A 479 23.76 6.71 3.17
C GLY A 479 24.31 8.13 3.30
N THR A 480 23.50 9.14 3.67
CA THR A 480 24.03 10.48 3.98
C THR A 480 24.64 10.49 5.37
N PRO A 481 25.90 10.90 5.55
CA PRO A 481 26.52 10.83 6.86
C PRO A 481 26.09 12.03 7.73
N PHE A 482 25.84 11.80 9.03
CA PHE A 482 25.49 12.84 10.01
C PHE A 482 26.78 13.49 10.53
N ILE A 483 27.25 14.54 9.83
CA ILE A 483 28.60 15.09 9.99
C ILE A 483 28.60 16.61 9.80
N GLY A 484 29.63 17.27 10.34
CA GLY A 484 29.90 18.68 10.08
C GLY A 484 29.13 19.62 11.01
N LYS A 485 28.99 20.87 10.57
CA LYS A 485 28.27 21.92 11.31
C LYS A 485 26.81 21.95 10.85
N ILE A 486 25.90 21.87 11.81
CA ILE A 486 24.46 21.85 11.56
C ILE A 486 23.72 22.89 12.40
N ASN A 487 22.64 23.44 11.85
CA ASN A 487 21.68 24.24 12.59
C ASN A 487 20.61 23.32 13.16
N ILE A 488 20.37 23.38 14.47
CA ILE A 488 19.28 22.67 15.14
C ILE A 488 18.16 23.65 15.48
N THR A 489 16.97 23.34 15.00
CA THR A 489 15.73 24.04 15.32
C THR A 489 14.72 23.02 15.82
N VAL A 490 13.94 23.41 16.82
CA VAL A 490 12.79 22.62 17.28
C VAL A 490 11.50 23.33 16.91
N ARG A 491 10.50 22.56 16.49
CA ARG A 491 9.14 23.04 16.24
C ARG A 491 8.15 22.16 16.99
N LEU A 492 7.33 22.78 17.82
CA LEU A 492 6.15 22.16 18.42
C LEU A 492 4.94 22.51 17.55
N ASP A 493 4.33 21.48 17.00
CA ASP A 493 3.35 21.56 15.94
C ASP A 493 2.00 21.04 16.43
N LYS A 494 0.95 21.84 16.26
CA LYS A 494 -0.36 21.56 16.88
C LYS A 494 -1.12 20.42 16.22
N ASP A 495 -1.05 20.31 14.89
CA ASP A 495 -1.82 19.35 14.10
C ASP A 495 -1.07 18.02 13.82
N GLY A 496 0.20 17.95 14.19
CA GLY A 496 1.07 16.80 14.00
C GLY A 496 1.54 16.62 12.55
N ASN A 497 1.29 17.59 11.69
CA ASN A 497 1.59 17.53 10.27
C ASN A 497 2.92 18.26 9.94
N PRO A 498 3.96 17.53 9.51
CA PRO A 498 5.27 18.13 9.23
C PRO A 498 5.28 19.13 8.05
N ALA A 499 4.25 19.11 7.20
CA ALA A 499 4.17 19.94 5.99
C ALA A 499 3.47 21.29 6.20
N THR A 500 2.64 21.42 7.23
CA THR A 500 1.95 22.67 7.57
C THR A 500 2.82 23.50 8.51
N ARG A 501 2.80 24.82 8.37
CA ARG A 501 3.29 25.79 9.37
C ARG A 501 2.07 26.61 9.75
N GLY A 502 1.52 26.34 10.91
CA GLY A 502 0.28 26.95 11.38
C GLY A 502 0.53 28.12 12.32
N VAL A 503 -0.40 29.07 12.32
CA VAL A 503 -0.49 30.08 13.39
C VAL A 503 -0.73 29.36 14.71
N GLY A 504 0.11 29.64 15.71
CA GLY A 504 0.11 28.98 17.02
C GLY A 504 1.13 27.87 17.21
N ASP A 505 1.87 27.47 16.16
CA ASP A 505 3.05 26.60 16.31
C ASP A 505 4.13 27.32 17.11
N MET A 506 4.92 26.59 17.89
CA MET A 506 6.01 27.17 18.68
C MET A 506 7.37 26.70 18.16
N THR A 507 8.37 27.59 18.17
CA THR A 507 9.71 27.30 17.68
C THR A 507 10.78 27.69 18.69
N GLY A 508 11.93 27.03 18.59
CA GLY A 508 13.12 27.37 19.35
C GLY A 508 14.37 27.00 18.56
N ASP A 509 15.35 27.91 18.54
CA ASP A 509 16.64 27.67 17.90
C ASP A 509 17.72 27.44 18.96
N TYR A 510 18.65 26.54 18.66
CA TYR A 510 19.85 26.43 19.48
C TYR A 510 20.69 27.72 19.35
N LYS A 511 20.88 28.44 20.48
CA LYS A 511 21.50 29.78 20.48
C LYS A 511 22.94 29.81 19.96
N LYS A 512 23.65 28.69 19.99
CA LYS A 512 25.03 28.55 19.47
C LYS A 512 25.07 27.85 18.11
N ASN A 513 23.99 27.92 17.33
CA ASN A 513 23.99 27.47 15.95
C ASN A 513 25.01 28.26 15.10
N PRO A 514 25.70 27.61 14.13
CA PRO A 514 25.68 26.18 13.86
C PRO A 514 26.52 25.37 14.87
N VAL A 515 26.02 24.20 15.27
CA VAL A 515 26.66 23.29 16.21
C VAL A 515 27.37 22.14 15.49
N GLU A 516 28.47 21.68 16.07
CA GLU A 516 29.24 20.54 15.54
C GLU A 516 28.62 19.20 15.99
N VAL A 517 28.58 18.22 15.09
CA VAL A 517 28.04 16.89 15.41
C VAL A 517 28.91 16.19 16.46
N GLY A 518 28.28 15.75 17.57
CA GLY A 518 28.95 15.15 18.72
C GLY A 518 28.88 15.99 20.00
N VAL A 519 28.36 17.21 19.93
CA VAL A 519 28.19 18.09 21.10
C VAL A 519 27.14 17.51 22.07
N LYS A 520 27.53 17.43 23.34
CA LYS A 520 26.63 17.13 24.45
C LYS A 520 26.18 18.45 25.12
N ASN A 521 24.98 18.46 25.68
CA ASN A 521 24.33 19.62 26.31
C ASN A 521 24.00 20.76 25.33
N ALA A 522 23.49 20.40 24.14
CA ALA A 522 22.91 21.35 23.21
C ALA A 522 21.48 21.73 23.64
N ASP A 523 21.36 22.50 24.72
CA ASP A 523 20.05 22.82 25.29
C ASP A 523 19.30 23.87 24.46
N ILE A 524 18.01 23.62 24.20
CA ILE A 524 17.16 24.46 23.36
C ILE A 524 15.95 24.91 24.15
N THR A 525 15.67 26.22 24.12
CA THR A 525 14.43 26.76 24.69
C THR A 525 13.49 27.15 23.57
N ILE A 526 12.26 26.64 23.62
CA ILE A 526 11.15 27.08 22.77
C ILE A 526 10.67 28.43 23.32
N ASP A 527 10.97 29.51 22.59
CA ASP A 527 10.77 30.90 23.01
C ASP A 527 9.97 31.74 21.99
N GLN A 528 9.66 31.17 20.82
CA GLN A 528 8.91 31.85 19.76
C GLN A 528 7.60 31.14 19.47
N MET A 529 6.57 31.92 19.13
CA MET A 529 5.31 31.43 18.59
C MET A 529 5.14 32.00 17.18
N ILE A 530 4.77 31.16 16.23
CA ILE A 530 4.42 31.53 14.87
C ILE A 530 3.07 32.24 14.94
N GLN A 531 3.07 33.54 14.58
CA GLN A 531 1.88 34.39 14.56
C GLN A 531 1.13 34.32 13.23
#